data_AF-A0A7V1Q5B8-F1
#
_entry.id   AF-A0A7V1Q5B8-F1
#
_cell.length_a   1.000
_cell.length_b   1.000
_cell.length_c   1.000
_cell.angle_alpha   90.00
_cell.angle_beta   90.00
_cell.angle_gamma   90.00
#
_symmetry.space_group_name_H-M   'P 1'
#
loop_
_entity.id
_entity.type
_entity.pdbx_description
1 polymer ?
#
loop_
_entity_poly.entity_id
_entity_poly.type
_entity_poly.pdbx_seq_one_letter_code
_entity_poly.pdbx_strand_id
1 'polypeptide(L)' 'MKTLSIQRIGNQASIILPEELLTHLGGEQVIAIETPYGVELLPYDSDLAAQLHEAELVMAEDAEVLRRLAG' A
#
# COMPACT_ATOMS: atom_id res chain seq x y z
N MET A 1 14.89 -10.23 -8.37
CA MET A 1 14.08 -10.15 -7.13
C MET A 1 14.97 -9.67 -6.00
N LYS A 2 14.54 -8.64 -5.26
CA LYS A 2 15.23 -8.18 -4.05
C LYS A 2 14.32 -8.45 -2.85
N THR A 3 14.88 -9.05 -1.80
CA THR A 3 14.17 -9.26 -0.53
C THR A 3 14.42 -8.06 0.36
N LEU A 4 13.37 -7.52 0.96
CA LEU A 4 13.45 -6.42 1.91
C LEU A 4 13.28 -6.94 3.33
N SER A 5 14.03 -6.34 4.26
CA SER A 5 13.90 -6.65 5.68
C SER A 5 12.76 -5.84 6.29
N ILE A 6 11.93 -6.51 7.07
CA ILE A 6 10.86 -5.90 7.85
C ILE A 6 11.26 -5.91 9.32
N GLN A 7 11.26 -4.74 9.95
CA GLN A 7 11.52 -4.59 11.37
C GLN A 7 10.22 -4.25 12.10
N ARG A 8 9.83 -5.07 13.07
CA ARG A 8 8.67 -4.79 13.92
C ARG A 8 9.03 -3.83 15.06
N ILE A 9 8.20 -2.80 15.24
CA ILE A 9 8.31 -1.81 16.31
C ILE A 9 6.92 -1.72 16.96
N GLY A 10 6.71 -2.43 18.07
CA GLY A 10 5.41 -2.52 18.72
C GLY A 10 4.33 -3.10 17.82
N ASN A 11 3.26 -2.35 17.57
CA ASN A 11 2.16 -2.73 16.67
C ASN A 11 2.39 -2.29 15.21
N GLN A 12 3.55 -1.73 14.90
CA GLN A 12 3.90 -1.25 13.57
C GLN A 12 5.09 -2.03 13.02
N ALA A 13 5.30 -1.93 11.71
CA ALA A 13 6.45 -2.50 11.04
C ALA A 13 7.05 -1.47 10.07
N SER A 14 8.37 -1.44 10.00
CA SER A 14 9.13 -0.59 9.10
C SER A 14 9.82 -1.47 8.06
N ILE A 15 9.81 -1.04 6.80
CA ILE A 15 10.57 -1.66 5.71
C ILE A 15 11.73 -0.74 5.37
N ILE A 16 12.94 -1.31 5.31
CA ILE A 16 14.12 -0.55 4.89
C ILE A 16 14.25 -0.65 3.37
N LEU A 17 14.13 0.49 2.69
CA LEU A 17 14.29 0.58 1.24
C LEU A 17 15.75 0.91 0.89
N PRO A 18 16.43 0.09 0.08
CA PRO A 18 17.71 0.44 -0.52
C PRO A 18 17.61 1.71 -1.38
N GLU A 19 18.70 2.48 -1.47
CA GLU A 19 18.80 3.74 -2.21
C GLU A 19 18.32 3.64 -3.67
N GLU A 20 18.61 2.52 -4.32
CA GLU A 20 18.18 2.24 -5.70
C GLU A 20 16.64 2.22 -5.84
N LEU A 21 15.93 1.66 -4.86
CA LEU A 21 14.47 1.62 -4.87
C LEU A 21 13.87 2.98 -4.49
N LEU A 22 14.49 3.70 -3.55
CA LEU A 22 14.09 5.06 -3.21
C LEU A 22 14.18 6.00 -4.42
N THR A 23 15.27 5.90 -5.18
CA THR A 23 15.47 6.70 -6.40
C THR A 23 14.40 6.40 -7.45
N HIS A 24 13.97 5.13 -7.55
CA HIS A 24 12.92 4.73 -8.48
C HIS A 24 11.53 5.21 -8.05
N LEU A 25 11.26 5.20 -6.74
CA LEU A 25 9.98 5.63 -6.16
C LEU A 25 9.85 7.17 -6.05
N GLY A 26 10.96 7.90 -6.21
CA GLY A 26 10.94 9.33 -6.47
C GLY A 26 10.58 10.24 -5.30
N GLY A 27 10.53 9.75 -4.05
CA GLY A 27 10.15 10.61 -2.92
C GLY A 27 10.23 9.98 -1.53
N GLU A 28 9.87 10.79 -0.54
CA GLU A 28 9.80 10.43 0.90
C GLU A 28 8.50 9.69 1.25
N GLN A 29 7.51 9.73 0.35
CA GLN A 29 6.19 9.13 0.52
C GLN A 29 5.86 8.27 -0.69
N VAL A 30 5.14 7.18 -0.44
CA VAL A 30 4.65 6.25 -1.43
C VAL A 30 3.20 5.92 -1.12
N ILE A 31 2.45 5.55 -2.15
CA ILE A 31 1.09 5.07 -1.99
C ILE A 31 1.14 3.54 -1.94
N ALA A 32 0.47 2.95 -0.95
CA ALA A 32 0.34 1.51 -0.81
C ALA A 32 -1.05 1.08 -1.29
N ILE A 33 -1.11 0.16 -2.24
CA ILE A 33 -2.36 -0.39 -2.78
C ILE A 33 -2.42 -1.88 -2.47
N GLU A 34 -3.57 -2.33 -1.96
CA GLU A 34 -3.85 -3.75 -1.78
C GLU A 34 -4.28 -4.39 -3.11
N THR A 35 -3.66 -5.51 -3.45
CA THR A 35 -3.95 -6.30 -4.64
C THR A 35 -4.14 -7.77 -4.24
N PRO A 36 -4.71 -8.63 -5.11
CA PRO A 36 -4.82 -10.07 -4.83
C PRO A 36 -3.47 -10.76 -4.59
N TYR A 37 -2.36 -10.15 -5.00
CA TYR A 37 -1.00 -10.70 -4.86
C TYR A 37 -0.21 -10.11 -3.68
N GLY A 38 -0.81 -9.17 -2.93
CA GLY A 38 -0.17 -8.47 -1.82
C GLY A 38 -0.25 -6.96 -1.95
N VAL A 39 0.73 -6.25 -1.41
CA VAL A 39 0.77 -4.78 -1.42
C VAL A 39 1.73 -4.27 -2.50
N GLU A 40 1.25 -3.35 -3.32
CA GLU A 40 2.05 -2.64 -4.33
C GLU A 40 2.37 -1.22 -3.83
N LEU A 41 3.62 -0.78 -4.01
CA LEU A 41 4.07 0.56 -3.64
C LEU A 41 4.29 1.39 -4.91
N LEU A 42 3.58 2.52 -4.99
CA LEU A 42 3.67 3.45 -6.11
C LEU A 42 4.31 4.78 -5.67
N PRO A 43 5.04 5.48 -6.56
CA PRO A 43 5.46 6.85 -6.34
C PRO A 43 4.28 7.73 -5.91
N TYR A 44 4.48 8.62 -4.95
CA TYR A 44 3.45 9.59 -4.60
C TYR A 44 3.29 10.61 -5.73
N ASP A 45 2.09 10.65 -6.30
CA ASP A 45 1.65 11.66 -7.26
C ASP A 45 0.34 12.25 -6.74
N SER A 46 0.25 13.58 -6.64
CA SER A 46 -0.93 14.27 -6.12
C SER A 46 -2.19 14.01 -6.94
N ASP A 47 -2.04 13.76 -8.24
CA ASP A 47 -3.16 13.47 -9.13
C ASP A 47 -3.64 12.03 -8.94
N LEU A 48 -2.72 11.10 -8.66
CA LEU A 48 -3.04 9.70 -8.35
C LEU A 48 -3.67 9.55 -6.96
N ALA A 49 -3.21 10.33 -5.97
CA ALA A 49 -3.77 10.33 -4.62
C ALA A 49 -5.25 10.75 -4.61
N ALA A 50 -5.64 11.72 -5.45
CA ALA A 50 -7.02 12.14 -5.60
C ALA A 50 -7.91 11.04 -6.23
N GLN A 51 -7.39 10.29 -7.20
CA GLN A 51 -8.10 9.18 -7.84
C GLN A 51 -8.23 7.95 -6.92
N LEU A 52 -7.20 7.67 -6.11
CA LEU A 52 -7.22 6.55 -5.17
C LEU A 52 -8.13 6.80 -3.96
N HIS A 53 -8.38 8.07 -3.59
CA HIS A 53 -9.41 8.39 -2.59
C HIS A 53 -10.82 7.95 -3.03
N GLU A 54 -11.10 7.92 -4.34
CA GLU A 54 -12.34 7.36 -4.87
C GLU A 54 -12.33 5.82 -4.86
N ALA A 55 -11.17 5.19 -5.00
CA ALA A 55 -11.00 3.73 -4.97
C ALA A 55 -11.04 3.13 -3.55
N GLU A 56 -10.57 3.86 -2.52
CA GLU A 56 -10.68 3.44 -1.11
C GLU A 56 -12.14 3.23 -0.66
N LEU A 57 -13.10 3.96 -1.25
CA LEU A 57 -14.53 3.77 -0.97
C LEU A 57 -15.07 2.42 -1.47
N VAL A 58 -14.51 1.89 -2.56
CA VAL A 58 -14.97 0.63 -3.16
C VAL A 58 -14.45 -0.59 -2.39
N MET A 59 -13.20 -0.53 -1.91
CA MET A 59 -12.62 -1.63 -1.11
C MET A 59 -13.24 -1.73 0.30
N ALA A 60 -13.74 -0.61 0.85
CA ALA A 60 -14.49 -0.61 2.09
C ALA A 60 -15.86 -1.30 1.96
N GLU A 61 -16.53 -1.16 0.81
CA GLU A 61 -17.83 -1.78 0.54
C GLU A 61 -17.73 -3.30 0.37
N ASP A 62 -16.71 -3.79 -0.35
CA ASP A 62 -16.48 -5.24 -0.54
C ASP A 62 -16.15 -5.95 0.79
N ALA A 63 -15.43 -5.29 1.70
CA ALA A 63 -15.15 -5.79 3.04
C ALA A 63 -16.40 -5.88 3.94
N GLU A 64 -17.48 -5.15 3.63
CA GLU A 64 -18.77 -5.26 4.34
C GLU A 64 -19.66 -6.34 3.72
N VAL A 65 -19.68 -6.46 2.39
CA VAL A 65 -20.44 -7.50 1.68
C VAL A 65 -19.90 -8.90 2.03
N LEU A 66 -18.59 -9.11 2.02
CA LEU A 66 -17.99 -10.39 2.40
C LEU A 66 -18.26 -10.76 3.86
N ARG A 67 -18.31 -9.76 4.75
CA ARG A 67 -18.62 -9.94 6.19
C ARG A 67 -20.09 -10.29 6.43
N ARG A 68 -20.99 -9.81 5.57
CA ARG A 68 -22.43 -10.15 5.59
C ARG A 68 -22.73 -11.53 5.03
N LEU A 69 -21.93 -12.02 4.07
CA LEU A 69 -22.10 -13.35 3.47
C LEU A 69 -21.45 -14.48 4.30
N ALA A 70 -20.52 -14.14 5.18
CA ALA A 70 -19.92 -15.06 6.14
C ALA A 70 -20.76 -15.25 7.44
N GLY A 71 -21.98 -14.72 7.47
CA GLY A 71 -22.95 -14.82 8.57
C GLY A 71 -24.13 -15.73 8.25
#